data_AF-A0A521V8S6-F1
#
_entry.id   AF-A0A521V8S6-F1
#
_cell.length_a   1.000
_cell.length_b   1.000
_cell.length_c   1.000
_cell.angle_alpha   90.00
_cell.angle_beta   90.00
_cell.angle_gamma   90.00
#
_symmetry.space_group_name_H-M   'P 1'
#
loop_
_entity.id
_entity.type
_entity.pdbx_description
1 polymer ?
#
loop_
_entity_poly.entity_id
_entity_poly.type
_entity_poly.pdbx_seq_one_letter_code
_entity_poly.pdbx_strand_id
1 'polypeptide(L)'
;MNAFLKFHFLCLSRPTSSFSLVFSFCLMLCACQSSGQQEKPPKNEPQGFSHRRSPPPEILEALPYEGKLVLRTAHFDFLTHGAVSQTDVQHLAEACENSVAAILQFTEYKGQLPVFRHHLYVSAEEKGLILNNSTQAHVDFEAGEIHTVLNEIYNDNFTGKENELVLRYILGPPKTEALMHGLAIYFTKNWQRKGYRHWAARLAAGNFLPDLPDLLNMENWAGHSEIIADCLSATFAEFLIGRWGRKAFLKKYPGWQAGDEETTQLELDWHGFLAQLAETEEISTRTARTPLPYLKGFNFTHEGYRIYNGYGSRLAQQSVDAMKALGSNAMALIPYSFLRNPNIPATIPVVKYPGSETDEAVIASAFYAKKQGLAVMLKPQIWLGHGQWPGDIKMSSDAEWKSFFGDYTYWMAHYALLAELYDLDILCIGTEMAQTTQLRPYDWRFLIHRLRKLYSGSLTYAANWGAEFENIAFGDDLDYIGLNCYYPLSAKDNPTQQELEAGFAVVLSNIDQVWNRFHKPIIFTEIGFPSVDHPWKEPHVDWGGDTFNEGDQKRCYEIIFKGIQNQVWCKGILWWKFSSNLHQSEGSRTDFSPYHKAAEEVVRNWFRVK
;
A
#
# COMPACT_ATOMS: atom_id res chain seq x y z
N MET A 1 61.78 9.06 18.58
CA MET A 1 61.97 10.06 19.64
C MET A 1 60.75 9.98 20.56
N ASN A 2 60.94 9.29 21.69
CA ASN A 2 60.24 9.31 23.00
C ASN A 2 58.71 9.55 23.02
N ALA A 3 57.88 8.56 23.37
CA ALA A 3 57.57 8.08 24.75
C ALA A 3 56.78 9.13 25.55
N PHE A 4 55.70 8.89 26.30
CA PHE A 4 55.03 7.73 26.90
C PHE A 4 53.79 8.31 27.65
N LEU A 5 52.63 7.65 27.71
CA LEU A 5 52.00 7.20 28.98
C LEU A 5 50.59 6.64 28.77
N LYS A 6 50.45 5.42 29.30
CA LYS A 6 49.22 4.67 29.58
C LYS A 6 48.53 5.23 30.84
N PHE A 7 47.21 5.10 30.94
CA PHE A 7 46.58 4.57 32.16
C PHE A 7 45.31 3.77 31.80
N HIS A 8 45.31 2.52 32.26
CA HIS A 8 44.20 1.57 32.33
C HIS A 8 43.66 1.63 33.76
N PHE A 9 42.35 1.49 33.98
CA PHE A 9 41.83 0.62 35.04
C PHE A 9 40.40 0.15 34.74
N LEU A 10 40.16 -1.09 35.14
CA LEU A 10 39.08 -2.01 34.82
C LEU A 10 37.88 -1.92 35.80
N CYS A 11 36.68 -2.10 35.22
CA CYS A 11 35.60 -3.06 35.55
C CYS A 11 34.82 -3.07 36.90
N LEU A 12 33.53 -3.46 36.72
CA LEU A 12 32.52 -3.98 37.67
C LEU A 12 31.85 -2.88 38.53
N SER A 13 30.52 -2.73 38.65
CA SER A 13 29.44 -3.74 38.77
C SER A 13 28.05 -3.07 38.69
N ARG A 14 27.06 -3.74 38.09
CA ARG A 14 25.60 -3.55 38.31
C ARG A 14 25.22 -4.07 39.72
N PRO A 15 24.11 -3.66 40.40
CA PRO A 15 22.73 -3.80 39.88
C PRO A 15 21.64 -2.80 40.37
N THR A 16 20.46 -2.87 39.72
CA THR A 16 19.06 -2.62 40.22
C THR A 16 18.73 -1.25 40.85
N SER A 17 17.63 -0.54 40.61
CA SER A 17 16.23 -0.90 40.35
C SER A 17 15.37 0.39 40.18
N SER A 18 14.18 0.22 39.61
CA SER A 18 12.92 0.95 39.92
C SER A 18 12.54 2.21 39.13
N PHE A 19 11.54 1.98 38.27
CA PHE A 19 10.45 2.84 37.81
C PHE A 19 9.93 3.86 38.85
N SER A 20 9.68 5.11 38.44
CA SER A 20 8.33 5.72 38.44
C SER A 20 8.31 7.13 37.85
N LEU A 21 7.18 7.41 37.17
CA LEU A 21 6.62 8.64 36.63
C LEU A 21 7.06 9.96 37.30
N VAL A 22 7.18 11.03 36.51
CA VAL A 22 6.26 12.20 36.50
C VAL A 22 6.44 12.99 35.20
N PHE A 23 5.38 13.04 34.39
CA PHE A 23 5.16 14.04 33.34
C PHE A 23 4.60 15.32 33.99
N SER A 24 5.16 16.50 33.69
CA SER A 24 4.36 17.73 33.71
C SER A 24 4.98 18.86 32.89
N PHE A 25 4.06 19.57 32.24
CA PHE A 25 4.15 20.69 31.31
C PHE A 25 5.10 21.83 31.69
N CYS A 26 5.66 22.51 30.67
CA CYS A 26 5.65 23.98 30.63
C CYS A 26 5.89 24.52 29.20
N LEU A 27 4.89 25.25 28.69
CA LEU A 27 4.98 26.18 27.57
C LEU A 27 5.63 27.49 28.04
N MET A 28 6.55 28.06 27.24
CA MET A 28 6.65 29.53 27.16
C MET A 28 7.27 29.99 25.84
N LEU A 29 6.65 31.04 25.30
CA LEU A 29 6.86 31.70 24.01
C LEU A 29 8.16 32.49 23.94
N CYS A 30 8.75 32.58 22.74
CA CYS A 30 9.36 33.81 22.24
C CYS A 30 9.28 33.88 20.72
N ALA A 31 8.73 34.99 20.23
CA ALA A 31 8.54 35.31 18.83
C ALA A 31 9.78 36.01 18.24
N CYS A 32 10.11 35.73 16.99
CA CYS A 32 10.85 36.63 16.10
C CYS A 32 10.35 36.45 14.66
N GLN A 33 10.00 37.58 14.05
CA GLN A 33 9.47 37.71 12.69
C GLN A 33 10.57 37.50 11.65
N SER A 34 10.29 36.71 10.62
CA SER A 34 10.89 36.89 9.30
C SER A 34 9.85 36.51 8.24
N SER A 35 9.75 37.34 7.20
CA SER A 35 8.79 37.27 6.11
C SER A 35 9.10 36.10 5.17
N GLY A 36 8.36 35.01 5.33
CA GLY A 36 8.14 33.97 4.33
C GLY A 36 6.65 33.65 4.35
N GLN A 37 6.02 33.48 3.20
CA GLN A 37 4.61 33.12 3.12
C GLN A 37 4.41 31.81 3.88
N GLN A 38 3.79 31.92 5.06
CA GLN A 38 3.44 30.79 5.91
C GLN A 38 2.22 30.13 5.29
N GLU A 39 2.45 28.99 4.64
CA GLU A 39 1.43 27.97 4.46
C GLU A 39 0.85 27.65 5.84
N LYS A 40 -0.43 27.96 6.03
CA LYS A 40 -1.16 27.45 7.18
C LYS A 40 -1.49 25.99 6.88
N PRO A 41 -1.12 25.05 7.76
CA PRO A 41 -1.50 23.66 7.57
C PRO A 41 -3.02 23.54 7.45
N PRO A 42 -3.54 22.65 6.59
CA PRO A 42 -4.94 22.28 6.69
C PRO A 42 -5.22 21.85 8.14
N LYS A 43 -6.26 22.41 8.75
CA LYS A 43 -6.69 22.14 10.14
C LYS A 43 -7.28 20.72 10.32
N ASN A 44 -6.93 19.80 9.44
CA ASN A 44 -7.06 18.38 9.67
C ASN A 44 -5.70 17.87 10.18
N GLU A 45 -5.30 18.34 11.37
CA GLU A 45 -4.67 17.38 12.28
C GLU A 45 -5.59 16.15 12.29
N PRO A 46 -5.07 14.90 12.31
CA PRO A 46 -5.91 13.79 12.73
C PRO A 46 -6.35 14.13 14.15
N GLN A 47 -7.51 14.79 14.27
CA GLN A 47 -8.20 15.01 15.52
C GLN A 47 -8.14 13.67 16.20
N GLY A 48 -7.60 13.67 17.43
CA GLY A 48 -7.17 12.47 18.10
C GLY A 48 -8.17 11.33 17.95
N PHE A 49 -7.65 10.11 18.01
CA PHE A 49 -8.40 8.86 18.11
C PHE A 49 -9.45 8.82 19.27
N SER A 50 -9.86 9.94 19.86
CA SER A 50 -10.94 10.10 20.81
C SER A 50 -12.29 10.13 20.09
N HIS A 51 -13.05 9.04 20.32
CA HIS A 51 -14.40 8.71 19.84
C HIS A 51 -14.43 7.77 18.64
N ARG A 52 -13.86 6.57 18.83
CA ARG A 52 -14.32 5.39 18.11
C ARG A 52 -15.78 5.11 18.47
N ARG A 53 -16.72 5.69 17.73
CA ARG A 53 -18.10 5.21 17.73
C ARG A 53 -18.05 3.74 17.34
N SER A 54 -18.62 2.88 18.18
CA SER A 54 -18.83 1.47 17.87
C SER A 54 -19.58 1.35 16.54
N PRO A 55 -19.41 0.24 15.80
CA PRO A 55 -20.28 -0.05 14.67
C PRO A 55 -21.75 0.05 15.10
N PRO A 56 -22.66 0.53 14.23
CA PRO A 56 -24.08 0.53 14.49
C PRO A 56 -24.53 -0.85 14.99
N PRO A 57 -25.39 -0.94 16.03
CA PRO A 57 -25.83 -2.22 16.59
C PRO A 57 -26.38 -3.17 15.53
N GLU A 58 -27.06 -2.64 14.52
CA GLU A 58 -27.65 -3.41 13.42
C GLU A 58 -26.59 -4.14 12.58
N ILE A 59 -25.39 -3.56 12.43
CA ILE A 59 -24.28 -4.23 11.75
C ILE A 59 -23.76 -5.39 12.60
N LEU A 60 -23.63 -5.20 13.91
CA LEU A 60 -23.09 -6.23 14.81
C LEU A 60 -24.07 -7.39 15.01
N GLU A 61 -25.35 -7.10 15.20
CA GLU A 61 -26.40 -8.10 15.39
C GLU A 61 -26.59 -9.02 14.18
N ALA A 62 -26.24 -8.55 12.98
CA ALA A 62 -26.32 -9.33 11.75
C ALA A 62 -25.10 -10.26 11.50
N LEU A 63 -24.04 -10.18 12.30
CA LEU A 63 -22.81 -10.94 12.06
C LEU A 63 -22.96 -12.43 12.41
N PRO A 64 -22.46 -13.34 11.56
CA PRO A 64 -22.47 -14.78 11.84
C PRO A 64 -21.35 -15.17 12.80
N TYR A 65 -21.49 -14.86 14.10
CA TYR A 65 -20.47 -15.16 15.11
C TYR A 65 -20.20 -16.65 15.31
N GLU A 66 -21.22 -17.50 15.17
CA GLU A 66 -21.06 -18.95 15.32
C GLU A 66 -20.67 -19.60 13.99
N GLY A 67 -19.52 -20.27 13.99
CA GLY A 67 -19.04 -21.03 12.83
C GLY A 67 -19.85 -22.32 12.65
N LYS A 68 -20.40 -22.54 11.45
CA LYS A 68 -21.15 -23.76 11.11
C LYS A 68 -20.25 -24.75 10.39
N LEU A 69 -20.14 -25.97 10.89
CA LEU A 69 -19.39 -27.05 10.22
C LEU A 69 -19.99 -27.32 8.83
N VAL A 70 -19.16 -27.20 7.80
CA VAL A 70 -19.56 -27.43 6.39
C VAL A 70 -18.82 -28.60 5.74
N LEU A 71 -17.62 -28.94 6.23
CA LEU A 71 -16.85 -30.06 5.74
C LEU A 71 -15.94 -30.58 6.85
N ARG A 72 -15.80 -31.91 6.96
CA ARG A 72 -14.84 -32.59 7.82
C ARG A 72 -13.93 -33.45 6.96
N THR A 73 -12.64 -33.34 7.19
CA THR A 73 -11.60 -34.17 6.56
C THR A 73 -10.88 -35.01 7.62
N ALA A 74 -9.74 -35.60 7.26
CA ALA A 74 -8.93 -36.37 8.22
C ALA A 74 -8.31 -35.47 9.29
N HIS A 75 -7.91 -34.25 8.91
CA HIS A 75 -7.16 -33.34 9.77
C HIS A 75 -7.86 -32.00 10.05
N PHE A 76 -8.98 -31.70 9.40
CA PHE A 76 -9.65 -30.40 9.55
C PHE A 76 -11.17 -30.49 9.70
N ASP A 77 -11.69 -29.62 10.56
CA ASP A 77 -13.09 -29.21 10.60
C ASP A 77 -13.21 -27.81 9.98
N PHE A 78 -13.84 -27.69 8.82
CA PHE A 78 -14.09 -26.40 8.16
C PHE A 78 -15.39 -25.80 8.66
N LEU A 79 -15.32 -24.63 9.30
CA LEU A 79 -16.46 -23.92 9.87
C LEU A 79 -16.67 -22.59 9.14
N THR A 80 -17.86 -22.35 8.60
CA THR A 80 -18.16 -21.09 7.90
C THR A 80 -18.89 -20.08 8.78
N HIS A 81 -18.48 -18.82 8.68
CA HIS A 81 -19.13 -17.61 9.19
C HIS A 81 -19.76 -16.87 8.02
N GLY A 82 -20.94 -17.31 7.60
CA GLY A 82 -21.63 -16.80 6.41
C GLY A 82 -21.69 -17.81 5.26
N ALA A 83 -22.15 -17.38 4.09
CA ALA A 83 -22.33 -18.24 2.93
C ALA A 83 -21.06 -18.26 2.05
N VAL A 84 -20.36 -19.38 2.03
CA VAL A 84 -19.20 -19.65 1.15
C VAL A 84 -19.55 -20.70 0.10
N SER A 85 -18.85 -20.68 -1.03
CA SER A 85 -18.99 -21.68 -2.10
C SER A 85 -18.55 -23.07 -1.62
N GLN A 86 -19.41 -24.08 -1.77
CA GLN A 86 -19.06 -25.46 -1.39
C GLN A 86 -17.89 -25.99 -2.22
N THR A 87 -17.80 -25.60 -3.50
CA THR A 87 -16.68 -25.96 -4.37
C THR A 87 -15.37 -25.37 -3.86
N ASP A 88 -15.39 -24.10 -3.44
CA ASP A 88 -14.19 -23.41 -2.96
C ASP A 88 -13.71 -24.03 -1.64
N VAL A 89 -14.65 -24.42 -0.76
CA VAL A 89 -14.35 -25.16 0.47
C VAL A 89 -13.72 -26.51 0.16
N GLN A 90 -14.24 -27.25 -0.83
CA GLN A 90 -13.66 -28.53 -1.25
C GLN A 90 -12.25 -28.36 -1.80
N HIS A 91 -12.02 -27.39 -2.68
CA HIS A 91 -10.69 -27.11 -3.23
C HIS A 91 -9.69 -26.73 -2.14
N LEU A 92 -10.08 -25.86 -1.20
CA LEU A 92 -9.25 -25.51 -0.05
C LEU A 92 -8.92 -26.75 0.80
N ALA A 93 -9.93 -27.57 1.12
CA ALA A 93 -9.75 -28.77 1.93
C ALA A 93 -8.81 -29.79 1.28
N GLU A 94 -8.94 -30.00 -0.03
CA GLU A 94 -8.02 -30.86 -0.80
C GLU A 94 -6.59 -30.31 -0.76
N ALA A 95 -6.40 -28.99 -0.91
CA ALA A 95 -5.09 -28.35 -0.81
C ALA A 95 -4.47 -28.52 0.59
N CYS A 96 -5.27 -28.36 1.65
CA CYS A 96 -4.83 -28.56 3.03
C CYS A 96 -4.40 -30.01 3.27
N GLU A 97 -5.21 -30.99 2.89
CA GLU A 97 -4.90 -32.42 3.09
C GLU A 97 -3.67 -32.87 2.29
N ASN A 98 -3.52 -32.38 1.06
CA ASN A 98 -2.33 -32.63 0.25
C ASN A 98 -1.05 -32.07 0.92
N SER A 99 -1.16 -30.87 1.49
CA SER A 99 -0.03 -30.23 2.20
C SER A 99 0.30 -30.98 3.50
N VAL A 100 -0.70 -31.40 4.27
CA VAL A 100 -0.50 -32.25 5.46
C VAL A 100 0.21 -33.55 5.10
N ALA A 101 -0.23 -34.24 4.04
CA ALA A 101 0.43 -35.48 3.59
C ALA A 101 1.91 -35.25 3.25
N ALA A 102 2.23 -34.15 2.56
CA ALA A 102 3.61 -33.77 2.25
C ALA A 102 4.43 -33.44 3.50
N ILE A 103 3.84 -32.72 4.47
CA ILE A 103 4.48 -32.38 5.75
C ILE A 103 4.79 -33.65 6.56
N LEU A 104 3.82 -34.57 6.67
CA LEU A 104 4.01 -35.83 7.38
C LEU A 104 5.13 -36.68 6.76
N GLN A 105 5.16 -36.75 5.43
CA GLN A 105 6.22 -37.45 4.70
C GLN A 105 7.59 -36.78 4.88
N PHE A 106 7.64 -35.44 4.84
CA PHE A 106 8.87 -34.68 5.01
C PHE A 106 9.44 -34.83 6.42
N THR A 107 8.60 -34.71 7.43
CA THR A 107 8.97 -34.77 8.86
C THR A 107 9.16 -36.19 9.40
N GLU A 108 8.75 -37.22 8.64
CA GLU A 108 8.68 -38.61 9.08
C GLU A 108 7.84 -38.79 10.37
N TYR A 109 6.87 -37.89 10.59
CA TYR A 109 6.02 -37.92 11.77
C TYR A 109 5.08 -39.13 11.75
N LYS A 110 5.09 -39.90 12.84
CA LYS A 110 4.28 -41.13 13.00
C LYS A 110 3.19 -41.00 14.07
N GLY A 111 3.10 -39.85 14.73
CA GLY A 111 2.06 -39.58 15.72
C GLY A 111 0.71 -39.30 15.05
N GLN A 112 -0.32 -39.16 15.88
CA GLN A 112 -1.65 -38.74 15.42
C GLN A 112 -1.77 -37.22 15.53
N LEU A 113 -2.17 -36.57 14.44
CA LEU A 113 -2.54 -35.16 14.47
C LEU A 113 -3.96 -35.01 15.04
N PRO A 114 -4.24 -33.91 15.77
CA PRO A 114 -5.61 -33.55 16.10
C PRO A 114 -6.37 -33.12 14.83
N VAL A 115 -7.69 -33.03 14.94
CA VAL A 115 -8.51 -32.35 13.94
C VAL A 115 -8.48 -30.85 14.25
N PHE A 116 -7.84 -30.07 13.39
CA PHE A 116 -7.74 -28.61 13.53
C PHE A 116 -9.02 -27.92 13.08
N ARG A 117 -9.36 -26.79 13.68
CA ARG A 117 -10.54 -26.01 13.27
C ARG A 117 -10.12 -24.93 12.30
N HIS A 118 -10.77 -24.87 11.14
CA HIS A 118 -10.52 -23.90 10.09
C HIS A 118 -11.77 -23.06 9.86
N HIS A 119 -11.76 -21.85 10.41
CA HIS A 119 -12.82 -20.85 10.30
C HIS A 119 -12.72 -20.08 8.98
N LEU A 120 -13.82 -20.05 8.23
CA LEU A 120 -13.93 -19.44 6.91
C LEU A 120 -14.88 -18.23 6.98
N TYR A 121 -14.46 -17.10 6.45
CA TYR A 121 -15.22 -15.84 6.44
C TYR A 121 -15.45 -15.37 5.01
N VAL A 122 -16.61 -14.78 4.72
CA VAL A 122 -16.95 -14.34 3.35
C VAL A 122 -16.23 -13.04 2.95
N SER A 123 -15.74 -12.25 3.91
CA SER A 123 -15.03 -11.01 3.65
C SER A 123 -14.06 -10.64 4.77
N ALA A 124 -13.06 -9.81 4.43
CA ALA A 124 -12.17 -9.20 5.41
C ALA A 124 -12.90 -8.22 6.34
N GLU A 125 -13.98 -7.58 5.87
CA GLU A 125 -14.86 -6.74 6.69
C GLU A 125 -15.51 -7.55 7.82
N GLU A 126 -16.15 -8.68 7.50
CA GLU A 126 -16.82 -9.51 8.52
C GLU A 126 -15.83 -10.15 9.48
N LYS A 127 -14.73 -10.73 8.95
CA LYS A 127 -13.64 -11.26 9.79
C LYS A 127 -13.09 -10.18 10.71
N GLY A 128 -12.88 -8.97 10.18
CA GLY A 128 -12.44 -7.81 10.93
C GLY A 128 -13.42 -7.39 12.03
N LEU A 129 -14.72 -7.39 11.75
CA LEU A 129 -15.73 -7.03 12.76
C LEU A 129 -15.89 -8.10 13.85
N ILE A 130 -15.69 -9.38 13.53
CA ILE A 130 -15.80 -10.50 14.49
C ILE A 130 -14.54 -10.62 15.34
N LEU A 131 -13.36 -10.56 14.72
CA LEU A 131 -12.08 -10.88 15.38
C LEU A 131 -11.20 -9.65 15.65
N ASN A 132 -11.57 -8.47 15.17
CA ASN A 132 -10.68 -7.30 15.10
C ASN A 132 -9.36 -7.65 14.38
N ASN A 133 -9.46 -8.44 13.31
CA ASN A 133 -8.35 -8.83 12.43
C ASN A 133 -8.88 -9.03 11.00
N SER A 134 -8.46 -8.17 10.07
CA SER A 134 -8.93 -8.16 8.68
C SER A 134 -7.98 -8.86 7.70
N THR A 135 -6.91 -9.50 8.19
CA THR A 135 -5.95 -10.21 7.33
C THR A 135 -6.62 -11.29 6.49
N GLN A 136 -6.07 -11.61 5.31
CA GLN A 136 -6.58 -12.73 4.50
C GLN A 136 -6.64 -14.02 5.32
N ALA A 137 -5.55 -14.38 6.00
CA ALA A 137 -5.47 -15.58 6.83
C ALA A 137 -4.56 -15.37 8.04
N HIS A 138 -4.92 -15.93 9.20
CA HIS A 138 -4.03 -16.01 10.36
C HIS A 138 -4.26 -17.31 11.14
N VAL A 139 -3.32 -17.63 12.03
CA VAL A 139 -3.39 -18.77 12.96
C VAL A 139 -3.55 -18.23 14.38
N ASP A 140 -4.50 -18.78 15.13
CA ASP A 140 -4.52 -18.69 16.59
C ASP A 140 -3.83 -19.95 17.14
N PHE A 141 -2.59 -19.78 17.57
CA PHE A 141 -1.79 -20.89 18.10
C PHE A 141 -2.21 -21.35 19.49
N GLU A 142 -2.89 -20.50 20.27
CA GLU A 142 -3.38 -20.88 21.60
C GLU A 142 -4.63 -21.75 21.49
N ALA A 143 -5.54 -21.37 20.58
CA ALA A 143 -6.75 -22.13 20.30
C ALA A 143 -6.51 -23.32 19.36
N GLY A 144 -5.44 -23.30 18.57
CA GLY A 144 -5.19 -24.31 17.53
C GLY A 144 -6.15 -24.16 16.35
N GLU A 145 -6.46 -22.92 15.99
CA GLU A 145 -7.46 -22.57 14.98
C GLU A 145 -6.84 -21.75 13.83
N ILE A 146 -7.38 -21.91 12.62
CA ILE A 146 -7.00 -21.14 11.43
C ILE A 146 -8.20 -20.29 11.01
N HIS A 147 -7.97 -19.03 10.67
CA HIS A 147 -9.03 -18.10 10.25
C HIS A 147 -8.72 -17.52 8.87
N THR A 148 -9.51 -17.87 7.85
CA THR A 148 -9.27 -17.52 6.44
C THR A 148 -10.48 -16.83 5.81
N VAL A 149 -10.25 -15.76 5.06
CA VAL A 149 -11.26 -15.18 4.17
C VAL A 149 -11.31 -16.01 2.88
N LEU A 150 -12.49 -16.54 2.55
CA LEU A 150 -12.72 -17.35 1.36
C LEU A 150 -13.75 -16.66 0.46
N ASN A 151 -13.26 -16.02 -0.60
CA ASN A 151 -14.08 -15.30 -1.59
C ASN A 151 -13.34 -15.12 -2.93
N GLU A 152 -14.01 -14.48 -3.88
CA GLU A 152 -13.51 -14.24 -5.24
C GLU A 152 -12.19 -13.43 -5.27
N ILE A 153 -11.97 -12.53 -4.30
CA ILE A 153 -10.74 -11.70 -4.22
C ILE A 153 -9.51 -12.60 -4.07
N TYR A 154 -9.62 -13.60 -3.19
CA TYR A 154 -8.54 -14.51 -2.83
C TYR A 154 -8.64 -15.88 -3.50
N ASN A 155 -9.45 -16.01 -4.56
CA ASN A 155 -9.56 -17.26 -5.29
C ASN A 155 -8.17 -17.70 -5.80
N ASP A 156 -7.83 -18.98 -5.62
CA ASP A 156 -6.51 -19.56 -5.90
C ASP A 156 -5.32 -18.82 -5.24
N ASN A 157 -5.56 -18.04 -4.17
CA ASN A 157 -4.53 -17.36 -3.41
C ASN A 157 -4.31 -18.04 -2.04
N PHE A 158 -3.22 -18.79 -1.90
CA PHE A 158 -2.87 -19.51 -0.67
C PHE A 158 -1.76 -18.78 0.11
N THR A 159 -1.86 -18.79 1.44
CA THR A 159 -0.89 -18.14 2.35
C THR A 159 -0.02 -19.13 3.12
N GLY A 160 -0.46 -20.39 3.28
CA GLY A 160 0.26 -21.43 4.01
C GLY A 160 0.05 -21.42 5.53
N LYS A 161 -0.94 -20.68 6.05
CA LYS A 161 -1.18 -20.56 7.50
C LYS A 161 -1.63 -21.87 8.14
N GLU A 162 -2.39 -22.68 7.43
CA GLU A 162 -2.71 -24.06 7.81
C GLU A 162 -1.46 -24.92 8.00
N ASN A 163 -0.46 -24.77 7.12
CA ASN A 163 0.80 -25.50 7.19
C ASN A 163 1.63 -25.04 8.40
N GLU A 164 1.57 -23.75 8.73
CA GLU A 164 2.24 -23.18 9.90
C GLU A 164 1.75 -23.82 11.21
N LEU A 165 0.43 -23.98 11.36
CA LEU A 165 -0.16 -24.63 12.53
C LEU A 165 0.25 -26.11 12.64
N VAL A 166 0.16 -26.85 11.53
CA VAL A 166 0.52 -28.28 11.49
C VAL A 166 2.01 -28.48 11.78
N LEU A 167 2.88 -27.68 11.18
CA LEU A 167 4.33 -27.74 11.42
C LEU A 167 4.68 -27.39 12.86
N ARG A 168 4.03 -26.37 13.46
CA ARG A 168 4.26 -26.01 14.86
C ARG A 168 3.81 -27.12 15.80
N TYR A 169 2.73 -27.84 15.49
CA TYR A 169 2.32 -29.02 16.26
C TYR A 169 3.37 -30.13 16.21
N ILE A 170 3.93 -30.41 15.02
CA ILE A 170 4.89 -31.51 14.80
C ILE A 170 6.29 -31.19 15.33
N LEU A 171 6.79 -29.99 15.03
CA LEU A 171 8.20 -29.60 15.24
C LEU A 171 8.40 -28.67 16.44
N GLY A 172 7.32 -28.09 16.98
CA GLY A 172 7.40 -26.98 17.92
C GLY A 172 7.79 -25.65 17.26
N PRO A 173 7.77 -24.55 18.02
CA PRO A 173 8.26 -23.27 17.52
C PRO A 173 9.79 -23.30 17.36
N PRO A 174 10.34 -22.84 16.23
CA PRO A 174 11.79 -22.68 16.09
C PRO A 174 12.28 -21.42 16.82
N LYS A 175 13.59 -21.37 17.10
CA LYS A 175 14.25 -20.14 17.57
C LYS A 175 14.34 -19.03 16.52
N THR A 176 14.22 -19.36 15.24
CA THR A 176 14.23 -18.41 14.13
C THR A 176 12.88 -18.47 13.41
N GLU A 177 12.04 -17.46 13.61
CA GLU A 177 10.66 -17.43 13.12
C GLU A 177 10.56 -17.51 11.59
N ALA A 178 11.52 -16.93 10.87
CA ALA A 178 11.61 -17.03 9.41
C ALA A 178 11.63 -18.50 8.91
N LEU A 179 12.17 -19.44 9.69
CA LEU A 179 12.13 -20.87 9.32
C LEU A 179 10.73 -21.45 9.44
N MET A 180 9.91 -20.99 10.39
CA MET A 180 8.52 -21.44 10.54
C MET A 180 7.68 -20.98 9.35
N HIS A 181 7.72 -19.67 9.05
CA HIS A 181 6.98 -19.10 7.93
C HIS A 181 7.49 -19.67 6.61
N GLY A 182 8.80 -19.71 6.43
CA GLY A 182 9.42 -20.23 5.21
C GLY A 182 9.10 -21.69 4.95
N LEU A 183 9.13 -22.56 5.97
CA LEU A 183 8.80 -23.97 5.82
C LEU A 183 7.30 -24.17 5.56
N ALA A 184 6.42 -23.37 6.17
CA ALA A 184 4.99 -23.42 5.88
C ALA A 184 4.68 -23.07 4.41
N ILE A 185 5.35 -22.06 3.89
CA ILE A 185 5.21 -21.61 2.50
C ILE A 185 5.88 -22.56 1.51
N TYR A 186 6.98 -23.21 1.90
CA TYR A 186 7.63 -24.26 1.10
C TYR A 186 6.67 -25.39 0.69
N PHE A 187 5.69 -25.73 1.54
CA PHE A 187 4.64 -26.71 1.21
C PHE A 187 3.46 -26.11 0.43
N THR A 188 3.43 -24.80 0.25
CA THR A 188 2.35 -24.05 -0.40
C THR A 188 2.73 -23.74 -1.84
N LYS A 189 2.58 -24.71 -2.74
CA LYS A 189 3.05 -24.59 -4.15
C LYS A 189 2.51 -23.36 -4.88
N ASN A 190 1.23 -23.03 -4.69
CA ASN A 190 0.55 -21.89 -5.31
C ASN A 190 0.49 -20.68 -4.37
N TRP A 191 1.50 -20.52 -3.51
CA TRP A 191 1.57 -19.37 -2.60
C TRP A 191 1.47 -18.06 -3.39
N GLN A 192 0.52 -17.20 -3.02
CA GLN A 192 0.23 -15.97 -3.75
C GLN A 192 0.03 -16.21 -5.25
N ARG A 193 -0.79 -17.21 -5.59
CA ARG A 193 -1.16 -17.67 -6.95
C ARG A 193 -0.03 -18.38 -7.69
N LYS A 194 1.03 -17.64 -8.04
CA LYS A 194 2.12 -18.13 -8.92
C LYS A 194 3.20 -18.95 -8.20
N GLY A 195 3.16 -19.00 -6.87
CA GLY A 195 4.15 -19.69 -6.05
C GLY A 195 5.30 -18.78 -5.60
N TYR A 196 5.86 -19.09 -4.43
CA TYR A 196 6.90 -18.28 -3.79
C TYR A 196 8.20 -18.19 -4.63
N ARG A 197 8.56 -19.24 -5.39
CA ARG A 197 9.73 -19.20 -6.27
C ARG A 197 9.60 -18.16 -7.38
N HIS A 198 8.42 -18.07 -8.00
CA HIS A 198 8.14 -17.06 -9.04
C HIS A 198 8.33 -15.64 -8.50
N TRP A 199 7.75 -15.35 -7.33
CA TRP A 199 7.83 -14.03 -6.73
C TRP A 199 9.25 -13.69 -6.25
N ALA A 200 9.94 -14.65 -5.65
CA ALA A 200 11.32 -14.47 -5.23
C ALA A 200 12.27 -14.22 -6.41
N ALA A 201 12.07 -14.91 -7.53
CA ALA A 201 12.81 -14.67 -8.78
C ALA A 201 12.66 -13.22 -9.25
N ARG A 202 11.43 -12.68 -9.22
CA ARG A 202 11.17 -11.28 -9.60
C ARG A 202 11.75 -10.28 -8.61
N LEU A 203 11.68 -10.57 -7.31
CA LEU A 203 12.32 -9.76 -6.27
C LEU A 203 13.84 -9.72 -6.48
N ALA A 204 14.48 -10.87 -6.73
CA ALA A 204 15.91 -10.95 -7.03
C ALA A 204 16.28 -10.21 -8.33
N ALA A 205 15.51 -10.39 -9.40
CA ALA A 205 15.76 -9.68 -10.67
C ALA A 205 15.67 -8.15 -10.52
N GLY A 206 14.82 -7.67 -9.62
CA GLY A 206 14.71 -6.26 -9.23
C GLY A 206 15.65 -5.85 -8.09
N ASN A 207 16.55 -6.72 -7.64
CA ASN A 207 17.48 -6.51 -6.53
C ASN A 207 16.81 -6.13 -5.18
N PHE A 208 15.59 -6.60 -4.93
CA PHE A 208 14.82 -6.36 -3.70
C PHE A 208 15.14 -7.41 -2.62
N LEU A 209 16.43 -7.61 -2.34
CA LEU A 209 16.91 -8.62 -1.39
C LEU A 209 17.39 -7.97 -0.10
N PRO A 210 16.79 -8.29 1.06
CA PRO A 210 17.23 -7.78 2.33
C PRO A 210 18.55 -8.43 2.73
N ASP A 211 19.22 -7.79 3.69
CA ASP A 211 20.29 -8.42 4.43
C ASP A 211 19.71 -9.62 5.21
N LEU A 212 20.47 -10.71 5.32
CA LEU A 212 20.02 -11.92 5.98
C LEU A 212 19.66 -11.70 7.46
N PRO A 213 20.41 -10.90 8.27
CA PRO A 213 19.99 -10.58 9.64
C PRO A 213 18.59 -10.00 9.73
N ASP A 214 18.20 -9.14 8.78
CA ASP A 214 16.85 -8.54 8.75
C ASP A 214 15.80 -9.59 8.40
N LEU A 215 16.06 -10.46 7.42
CA LEU A 215 15.15 -11.56 7.09
C LEU A 215 14.93 -12.51 8.27
N LEU A 216 15.98 -12.79 9.05
CA LEU A 216 15.91 -13.73 10.18
C LEU A 216 15.19 -13.15 11.41
N ASN A 217 15.02 -11.83 11.47
CA ASN A 217 14.30 -11.15 12.55
C ASN A 217 12.94 -10.62 12.06
N MET A 218 11.89 -11.44 12.20
CA MET A 218 10.55 -11.10 11.72
C MET A 218 9.93 -9.87 12.40
N GLU A 219 10.40 -9.46 13.58
CA GLU A 219 9.99 -8.19 14.21
C GLU A 219 10.33 -6.99 13.34
N ASN A 220 11.45 -7.05 12.59
CA ASN A 220 11.85 -6.00 11.66
C ASN A 220 10.87 -5.88 10.48
N TRP A 221 10.00 -6.89 10.23
CA TRP A 221 9.04 -6.88 9.12
C TRP A 221 7.62 -6.55 9.54
N ALA A 222 7.33 -6.57 10.85
CA ALA A 222 6.00 -6.29 11.40
C ALA A 222 5.49 -4.89 11.01
N GLY A 223 6.38 -3.92 10.80
CA GLY A 223 6.04 -2.59 10.28
C GLY A 223 6.13 -2.45 8.75
N HIS A 224 6.65 -3.44 8.02
CA HIS A 224 6.98 -3.35 6.60
C HIS A 224 6.16 -4.37 5.79
N SER A 225 6.78 -4.98 4.77
CA SER A 225 6.17 -5.92 3.84
C SER A 225 6.31 -7.37 4.30
N GLU A 226 5.34 -7.86 5.07
CA GLU A 226 5.29 -9.28 5.46
C GLU A 226 5.25 -10.19 4.24
N ILE A 227 4.54 -9.82 3.17
CA ILE A 227 4.49 -10.63 1.94
C ILE A 227 5.86 -10.80 1.28
N ILE A 228 6.75 -9.80 1.33
CA ILE A 228 8.12 -9.94 0.83
C ILE A 228 8.94 -10.82 1.79
N ALA A 229 8.84 -10.59 3.10
CA ALA A 229 9.53 -11.36 4.13
C ALA A 229 9.19 -12.85 4.04
N ASP A 230 7.89 -13.17 3.95
CA ASP A 230 7.34 -14.52 3.83
C ASP A 230 7.84 -15.21 2.54
N CYS A 231 7.79 -14.50 1.41
CA CYS A 231 8.30 -15.03 0.13
C CYS A 231 9.78 -15.40 0.22
N LEU A 232 10.61 -14.51 0.78
CA LEU A 232 12.05 -14.71 0.85
C LEU A 232 12.42 -15.73 1.92
N SER A 233 11.69 -15.79 3.04
CA SER A 233 11.83 -16.83 4.06
C SER A 233 11.60 -18.22 3.49
N ALA A 234 10.62 -18.37 2.59
CA ALA A 234 10.36 -19.64 1.91
C ALA A 234 11.54 -20.09 1.05
N THR A 235 12.13 -19.17 0.28
CA THR A 235 13.33 -19.49 -0.50
C THR A 235 14.55 -19.75 0.37
N PHE A 236 14.66 -19.09 1.52
CA PHE A 236 15.75 -19.33 2.46
C PHE A 236 15.61 -20.71 3.11
N ALA A 237 14.40 -21.10 3.54
CA ALA A 237 14.12 -22.45 4.02
C ALA A 237 14.46 -23.51 2.96
N GLU A 238 14.03 -23.28 1.71
CA GLU A 238 14.36 -24.15 0.58
C GLU A 238 15.87 -24.28 0.37
N PHE A 239 16.60 -23.16 0.34
CA PHE A 239 18.04 -23.12 0.21
C PHE A 239 18.74 -23.93 1.31
N LEU A 240 18.32 -23.77 2.57
CA LEU A 240 18.86 -24.53 3.70
C LEU A 240 18.55 -26.03 3.60
N ILE A 241 17.35 -26.41 3.15
CA ILE A 241 16.98 -27.81 2.90
C ILE A 241 17.89 -28.41 1.82
N GLY A 242 18.16 -27.68 0.74
CA GLY A 242 19.08 -28.08 -0.32
C GLY A 242 20.53 -28.21 0.16
N ARG A 243 20.99 -27.26 0.98
CA ARG A 243 22.37 -27.20 1.50
C ARG A 243 22.66 -28.26 2.55
N TRP A 244 21.79 -28.41 3.55
CA TRP A 244 22.01 -29.31 4.69
C TRP A 244 21.44 -30.71 4.45
N GLY A 245 20.48 -30.83 3.54
CA GLY A 245 19.65 -32.01 3.41
C GLY A 245 18.56 -32.08 4.49
N ARG A 246 17.42 -32.70 4.13
CA ARG A 246 16.22 -32.83 4.96
C ARG A 246 16.49 -33.21 6.42
N LYS A 247 17.26 -34.28 6.67
CA LYS A 247 17.50 -34.79 8.03
C LYS A 247 18.24 -33.79 8.93
N ALA A 248 19.25 -33.12 8.38
CA ALA A 248 20.03 -32.14 9.13
C ALA A 248 19.22 -30.86 9.36
N PHE A 249 18.43 -30.43 8.37
CA PHE A 249 17.50 -29.31 8.50
C PHE A 249 16.51 -29.55 9.66
N LEU A 250 15.81 -30.68 9.68
CA LEU A 250 14.85 -31.00 10.75
C LEU A 250 15.51 -31.06 12.14
N LYS A 251 16.74 -31.58 12.23
CA LYS A 251 17.50 -31.59 13.49
C LYS A 251 17.86 -30.18 13.97
N LYS A 252 18.13 -29.25 13.05
CA LYS A 252 18.54 -27.87 13.34
C LYS A 252 17.34 -26.96 13.60
N TYR A 253 16.20 -27.19 12.94
CA TYR A 253 14.99 -26.37 12.97
C TYR A 253 14.61 -25.80 14.35
N PRO A 254 14.48 -26.59 15.44
CA PRO A 254 13.98 -26.04 16.71
C PRO A 254 14.94 -25.06 17.39
N GLY A 255 16.24 -25.14 17.13
CA GLY A 255 17.26 -24.45 17.94
C GLY A 255 18.33 -23.69 17.16
N TRP A 256 18.31 -23.73 15.83
CA TRP A 256 19.32 -23.06 15.02
C TRP A 256 19.13 -21.55 15.04
N GLN A 257 20.27 -20.86 15.16
CA GLN A 257 20.47 -19.44 14.95
C GLN A 257 21.86 -19.31 14.33
N ALA A 258 21.99 -18.52 13.27
CA ALA A 258 23.28 -18.28 12.64
C ALA A 258 24.17 -17.39 13.54
N GLY A 259 25.45 -17.72 13.65
CA GLY A 259 26.46 -16.78 14.16
C GLY A 259 26.96 -15.86 13.04
N ASP A 260 27.61 -14.74 13.37
CA ASP A 260 27.98 -13.68 12.42
C ASP A 260 28.72 -14.16 11.16
N GLU A 261 29.72 -15.04 11.31
CA GLU A 261 30.45 -15.63 10.18
C GLU A 261 29.58 -16.55 9.32
N GLU A 262 28.72 -17.36 9.96
CA GLU A 262 27.77 -18.22 9.25
C GLU A 262 26.74 -17.37 8.48
N THR A 263 26.22 -16.31 9.11
CA THR A 263 25.27 -15.38 8.48
C THR A 263 25.84 -14.76 7.22
N THR A 264 27.08 -14.25 7.28
CA THR A 264 27.73 -13.62 6.12
C THR A 264 27.89 -14.61 4.96
N GLN A 265 28.31 -15.85 5.24
CA GLN A 265 28.46 -16.86 4.19
C GLN A 265 27.11 -17.33 3.63
N LEU A 266 26.11 -17.52 4.50
CA LEU A 266 24.78 -17.93 4.09
C LEU A 266 24.10 -16.87 3.24
N GLU A 267 24.28 -15.59 3.55
CA GLU A 267 23.75 -14.48 2.76
C GLU A 267 24.29 -14.51 1.33
N LEU A 268 25.63 -14.57 1.16
CA LEU A 268 26.26 -14.65 -0.15
C LEU A 268 25.77 -15.85 -0.97
N ASP A 269 25.73 -17.03 -0.34
CA ASP A 269 25.32 -18.26 -1.00
C ASP A 269 23.81 -18.24 -1.36
N TRP A 270 22.97 -17.69 -0.49
CA TRP A 270 21.52 -17.58 -0.70
C TRP A 270 21.17 -16.54 -1.77
N HIS A 271 21.84 -15.38 -1.78
CA HIS A 271 21.70 -14.40 -2.85
C HIS A 271 22.16 -14.97 -4.19
N GLY A 272 23.22 -15.78 -4.22
CA GLY A 272 23.65 -16.53 -5.40
C GLY A 272 22.58 -17.52 -5.89
N PHE A 273 21.95 -18.27 -4.97
CA PHE A 273 20.81 -19.14 -5.29
C PHE A 273 19.63 -18.37 -5.89
N LEU A 274 19.28 -17.21 -5.34
CA LEU A 274 18.21 -16.36 -5.84
C LEU A 274 18.52 -15.74 -7.21
N ALA A 275 19.77 -15.36 -7.45
CA ALA A 275 20.22 -14.88 -8.76
C ALA A 275 20.05 -15.97 -9.83
N GLN A 276 20.45 -17.21 -9.53
CA GLN A 276 20.23 -18.34 -10.42
C GLN A 276 18.73 -18.60 -10.64
N LEU A 277 17.90 -18.52 -9.59
CA LEU A 277 16.46 -18.67 -9.71
C LEU A 277 15.87 -17.62 -10.67
N ALA A 278 16.29 -16.35 -10.55
CA ALA A 278 15.89 -15.26 -11.41
C ALA A 278 16.30 -15.42 -12.89
N GLU A 279 17.40 -16.10 -13.17
CA GLU A 279 17.84 -16.43 -14.55
C GLU A 279 17.01 -17.57 -15.16
N THR A 280 16.59 -18.53 -14.34
CA THR A 280 15.90 -19.74 -14.81
C THR A 280 14.39 -19.61 -14.92
N GLU A 281 13.78 -18.73 -14.11
CA GLU A 281 12.35 -18.45 -14.20
C GLU A 281 12.06 -17.62 -15.45
N GLU A 282 11.03 -18.00 -16.21
CA GLU A 282 10.49 -17.15 -17.27
C GLU A 282 9.81 -15.94 -16.62
N ILE A 283 10.61 -14.93 -16.28
CA ILE A 283 10.10 -13.62 -15.88
C ILE A 283 9.48 -13.03 -17.13
N SER A 284 8.17 -13.19 -17.27
CA SER A 284 7.40 -12.60 -18.36
C SER A 284 7.79 -11.14 -18.49
N THR A 285 8.55 -10.83 -19.53
CA THR A 285 8.78 -9.46 -19.96
C THR A 285 7.42 -8.84 -20.24
N ARG A 286 7.26 -7.54 -19.93
CA ARG A 286 6.05 -6.74 -20.18
C ARG A 286 5.27 -7.29 -21.37
N THR A 287 4.24 -8.10 -21.10
CA THR A 287 3.25 -8.42 -22.12
C THR A 287 2.64 -7.07 -22.46
N ALA A 288 2.58 -6.73 -23.74
CA ALA A 288 2.00 -5.47 -24.18
C ALA A 288 0.55 -5.44 -23.70
N ARG A 289 0.30 -4.85 -22.53
CA ARG A 289 -1.04 -4.66 -22.00
C ARG A 289 -1.78 -3.78 -22.98
N THR A 290 -3.05 -4.11 -23.19
CA THR A 290 -3.97 -3.29 -23.97
C THR A 290 -3.82 -1.84 -23.53
N PRO A 291 -3.62 -0.88 -24.46
CA PRO A 291 -3.56 0.53 -24.11
C PRO A 291 -4.79 0.90 -23.27
N LEU A 292 -4.55 1.55 -22.13
CA LEU A 292 -5.66 1.99 -21.28
C LEU A 292 -6.51 3.03 -22.03
N PRO A 293 -7.83 3.03 -21.80
CA PRO A 293 -8.70 4.07 -22.35
C PRO A 293 -8.32 5.43 -21.77
N TYR A 294 -8.90 6.50 -22.30
CA TYR A 294 -8.85 7.80 -21.62
C TYR A 294 -9.44 7.63 -20.21
N LEU A 295 -8.66 7.92 -19.18
CA LEU A 295 -9.08 7.73 -17.78
C LEU A 295 -10.02 8.85 -17.37
N LYS A 296 -11.22 8.49 -16.97
CA LYS A 296 -12.28 9.36 -16.48
C LYS A 296 -12.59 8.89 -15.08
N GLY A 297 -12.06 9.56 -14.07
CA GLY A 297 -12.17 9.03 -12.73
C GLY A 297 -11.90 10.03 -11.64
N PHE A 298 -11.70 9.46 -10.46
CA PHE A 298 -11.49 10.19 -9.23
C PHE A 298 -10.37 9.55 -8.42
N ASN A 299 -9.75 10.38 -7.57
CA ASN A 299 -9.02 9.92 -6.40
C ASN A 299 -10.04 9.46 -5.37
N PHE A 300 -10.11 8.15 -5.16
CA PHE A 300 -10.98 7.52 -4.18
C PHE A 300 -10.26 7.53 -2.84
N THR A 301 -10.85 8.17 -1.82
CA THR A 301 -10.16 8.45 -0.54
C THR A 301 -10.78 7.69 0.63
N HIS A 302 -9.93 7.18 1.52
CA HIS A 302 -10.33 6.45 2.73
C HIS A 302 -10.91 7.38 3.81
N GLU A 303 -12.16 7.80 3.65
CA GLU A 303 -12.83 8.69 4.61
C GLU A 303 -13.84 7.96 5.51
N GLY A 304 -13.37 6.86 6.10
CA GLY A 304 -14.06 6.14 7.15
C GLY A 304 -13.10 5.23 7.88
N TYR A 305 -12.57 5.69 9.01
CA TYR A 305 -11.50 5.01 9.73
C TYR A 305 -12.02 3.90 10.66
N ARG A 306 -13.01 3.13 10.20
CA ARG A 306 -13.54 1.92 10.86
C ARG A 306 -13.74 0.83 9.80
N ILE A 307 -13.76 -0.42 10.27
CA ILE A 307 -13.85 -1.62 9.41
C ILE A 307 -15.07 -1.57 8.47
N TYR A 308 -16.20 -1.02 8.93
CA TYR A 308 -17.47 -1.02 8.20
C TYR A 308 -17.74 0.22 7.34
N ASN A 309 -16.87 1.24 7.37
CA ASN A 309 -17.17 2.52 6.71
C ASN A 309 -16.02 3.15 5.93
N GLY A 310 -14.90 2.47 5.75
CA GLY A 310 -13.84 2.87 4.83
C GLY A 310 -13.59 1.82 3.76
N TYR A 311 -12.38 1.83 3.19
CA TYR A 311 -11.93 0.83 2.24
C TYR A 311 -12.24 -0.60 2.67
N GLY A 312 -12.56 -1.44 1.69
CA GLY A 312 -12.92 -2.84 1.86
C GLY A 312 -14.33 -3.09 2.38
N SER A 313 -14.99 -2.08 2.96
CA SER A 313 -16.36 -2.21 3.45
C SER A 313 -17.42 -2.24 2.34
N ARG A 314 -18.60 -2.74 2.67
CA ARG A 314 -19.81 -2.60 1.85
C ARG A 314 -20.15 -1.14 1.51
N LEU A 315 -19.86 -0.17 2.39
CA LEU A 315 -20.08 1.25 2.09
C LEU A 315 -19.11 1.78 1.03
N ALA A 316 -17.85 1.33 1.05
CA ALA A 316 -16.91 1.64 -0.02
C ALA A 316 -17.37 1.04 -1.36
N GLN A 317 -17.93 -0.17 -1.37
CA GLN A 317 -18.52 -0.75 -2.58
C GLN A 317 -19.65 0.11 -3.14
N GLN A 318 -20.57 0.58 -2.29
CA GLN A 318 -21.66 1.48 -2.71
C GLN A 318 -21.11 2.80 -3.28
N SER A 319 -20.03 3.33 -2.71
CA SER A 319 -19.37 4.51 -3.23
C SER A 319 -18.74 4.28 -4.61
N VAL A 320 -18.11 3.12 -4.83
CA VAL A 320 -17.63 2.73 -6.17
C VAL A 320 -18.77 2.65 -7.18
N ASP A 321 -19.93 2.10 -6.79
CA ASP A 321 -21.12 2.03 -7.65
C ASP A 321 -21.65 3.43 -8.00
N ALA A 322 -21.69 4.35 -7.03
CA ALA A 322 -22.07 5.74 -7.26
C ALA A 322 -21.10 6.46 -8.22
N MET A 323 -19.79 6.26 -8.04
CA MET A 323 -18.77 6.79 -8.94
C MET A 323 -18.92 6.23 -10.36
N LYS A 324 -19.21 4.92 -10.51
CA LYS A 324 -19.50 4.31 -11.82
C LYS A 324 -20.75 4.94 -12.46
N ALA A 325 -21.80 5.19 -11.68
CA ALA A 325 -23.03 5.82 -12.15
C ALA A 325 -22.82 7.25 -12.68
N LEU A 326 -21.74 7.94 -12.30
CA LEU A 326 -21.32 9.22 -12.89
C LEU A 326 -20.71 9.09 -14.30
N GLY A 327 -20.42 7.86 -14.76
CA GLY A 327 -19.74 7.59 -16.02
C GLY A 327 -18.24 7.33 -15.87
N SER A 328 -17.75 7.14 -14.64
CA SER A 328 -16.35 6.82 -14.38
C SER A 328 -15.93 5.49 -15.02
N ASN A 329 -14.72 5.46 -15.57
CA ASN A 329 -14.04 4.25 -16.03
C ASN A 329 -12.68 4.05 -15.33
N ALA A 330 -12.33 4.87 -14.35
CA ALA A 330 -11.07 4.80 -13.65
C ALA A 330 -11.18 5.21 -12.17
N MET A 331 -10.30 4.66 -11.34
CA MET A 331 -10.22 4.97 -9.90
C MET A 331 -8.76 4.99 -9.46
N ALA A 332 -8.35 6.03 -8.73
CA ALA A 332 -7.08 6.00 -8.00
C ALA A 332 -7.31 5.66 -6.53
N LEU A 333 -6.64 4.60 -6.05
CA LEU A 333 -6.64 4.19 -4.65
C LEU A 333 -5.40 4.71 -3.95
N ILE A 334 -5.61 5.31 -2.78
CA ILE A 334 -4.55 6.03 -2.07
C ILE A 334 -4.35 5.43 -0.68
N PRO A 335 -3.54 4.38 -0.54
CA PRO A 335 -3.07 3.96 0.77
C PRO A 335 -2.01 4.94 1.27
N TYR A 336 -2.25 5.50 2.46
CA TYR A 336 -1.28 6.36 3.13
C TYR A 336 -0.37 5.55 4.04
N SER A 337 0.92 5.86 3.96
CA SER A 337 1.93 5.54 4.96
C SER A 337 2.40 6.84 5.62
N PHE A 338 3.26 6.74 6.63
CA PHE A 338 3.65 7.91 7.44
C PHE A 338 5.16 8.06 7.57
N LEU A 339 5.62 9.30 7.46
CA LEU A 339 6.97 9.70 7.85
C LEU A 339 6.87 10.79 8.93
N ARG A 340 7.65 10.66 10.01
CA ARG A 340 7.59 11.61 11.15
C ARG A 340 8.29 12.93 10.88
N ASN A 341 9.39 12.89 10.14
CA ASN A 341 10.25 14.03 9.90
C ASN A 341 10.82 13.93 8.47
N PRO A 342 10.64 14.96 7.64
CA PRO A 342 11.09 14.94 6.24
C PRO A 342 12.62 15.02 6.08
N ASN A 343 13.36 15.29 7.15
CA ASN A 343 14.81 15.47 7.13
C ASN A 343 15.58 14.34 7.85
N ILE A 344 14.88 13.29 8.31
CA ILE A 344 15.49 12.14 8.96
C ILE A 344 15.05 10.88 8.20
N PRO A 345 15.98 10.08 7.66
CA PRO A 345 15.62 8.82 7.03
C PRO A 345 15.00 7.91 8.09
N ALA A 346 13.86 7.31 7.73
CA ALA A 346 13.20 6.33 8.57
C ALA A 346 12.41 5.37 7.69
N THR A 347 12.23 4.17 8.21
CA THR A 347 11.29 3.20 7.71
C THR A 347 9.91 3.81 7.46
N ILE A 348 9.36 3.49 6.30
CA ILE A 348 8.00 3.87 5.90
C ILE A 348 7.09 2.65 6.12
N PRO A 349 6.13 2.72 7.05
CA PRO A 349 5.38 1.54 7.45
C PRO A 349 4.26 1.17 6.47
N VAL A 350 3.98 -0.11 6.31
CA VAL A 350 2.73 -0.60 5.71
C VAL A 350 1.67 -0.68 6.80
N VAL A 351 0.51 -0.09 6.57
CA VAL A 351 -0.54 0.02 7.59
C VAL A 351 -1.29 -1.32 7.72
N LYS A 352 -1.48 -1.80 8.95
CA LYS A 352 -2.08 -3.12 9.23
C LYS A 352 -3.28 -3.09 10.18
N TYR A 353 -3.64 -1.92 10.68
CA TYR A 353 -4.70 -1.81 11.68
C TYR A 353 -6.11 -1.96 11.03
N PRO A 354 -7.00 -2.84 11.53
CA PRO A 354 -8.33 -2.98 10.94
C PRO A 354 -9.13 -1.67 10.87
N GLY A 355 -9.69 -1.36 9.70
CA GLY A 355 -10.41 -0.11 9.44
C GLY A 355 -9.53 1.06 9.00
N SER A 356 -8.25 0.81 8.75
CA SER A 356 -7.36 1.69 7.99
C SER A 356 -7.08 1.12 6.60
N GLU A 357 -6.20 1.76 5.83
CA GLU A 357 -5.82 1.42 4.47
C GLU A 357 -4.89 0.19 4.38
N THR A 358 -5.25 -0.92 5.04
CA THR A 358 -4.49 -2.18 4.96
C THR A 358 -4.54 -2.77 3.56
N ASP A 359 -3.62 -3.68 3.25
CA ASP A 359 -3.58 -4.40 1.97
C ASP A 359 -4.95 -5.00 1.64
N GLU A 360 -5.60 -5.69 2.58
CA GLU A 360 -6.91 -6.29 2.36
C GLU A 360 -7.99 -5.26 2.05
N ALA A 361 -7.99 -4.12 2.75
CA ALA A 361 -8.94 -3.05 2.51
C ALA A 361 -8.75 -2.40 1.13
N VAL A 362 -7.49 -2.14 0.75
CA VAL A 362 -7.10 -1.60 -0.56
C VAL A 362 -7.48 -2.57 -1.67
N ILE A 363 -7.10 -3.84 -1.54
CA ILE A 363 -7.36 -4.87 -2.55
C ILE A 363 -8.86 -5.16 -2.69
N ALA A 364 -9.62 -5.21 -1.61
CA ALA A 364 -11.07 -5.35 -1.69
C ALA A 364 -11.72 -4.16 -2.44
N SER A 365 -11.27 -2.93 -2.17
CA SER A 365 -11.75 -1.75 -2.89
C SER A 365 -11.36 -1.77 -4.37
N ALA A 366 -10.13 -2.20 -4.68
CA ALA A 366 -9.66 -2.37 -6.05
C ALA A 366 -10.49 -3.41 -6.80
N PHE A 367 -10.81 -4.52 -6.13
CA PHE A 367 -11.64 -5.58 -6.67
C PHE A 367 -13.06 -5.08 -7.01
N TYR A 368 -13.70 -4.31 -6.12
CA TYR A 368 -15.01 -3.71 -6.38
C TYR A 368 -14.99 -2.84 -7.65
N ALA A 369 -13.96 -2.01 -7.82
CA ALA A 369 -13.82 -1.18 -9.01
C ALA A 369 -13.56 -2.00 -10.28
N LYS A 370 -12.68 -3.01 -10.23
CA LYS A 370 -12.44 -3.89 -11.38
C LYS A 370 -13.69 -4.67 -11.77
N LYS A 371 -14.50 -5.12 -10.82
CA LYS A 371 -15.80 -5.77 -11.08
C LYS A 371 -16.79 -4.85 -11.81
N GLN A 372 -16.69 -3.55 -11.60
CA GLN A 372 -17.44 -2.51 -12.32
C GLN A 372 -16.76 -2.07 -13.66
N GLY A 373 -15.67 -2.73 -14.04
CA GLY A 373 -14.91 -2.46 -15.26
C GLY A 373 -14.12 -1.14 -15.23
N LEU A 374 -13.72 -0.67 -14.05
CA LEU A 374 -12.86 0.50 -13.91
C LEU A 374 -11.39 0.07 -13.98
N ALA A 375 -10.57 0.88 -14.65
CA ALA A 375 -9.13 0.83 -14.52
C ALA A 375 -8.72 1.34 -13.12
N VAL A 376 -7.80 0.66 -12.46
CA VAL A 376 -7.35 1.01 -11.10
C VAL A 376 -5.90 1.47 -11.11
N MET A 377 -5.70 2.70 -10.62
CA MET A 377 -4.38 3.23 -10.28
C MET A 377 -4.13 3.03 -8.78
N LEU A 378 -3.11 2.26 -8.41
CA LEU A 378 -2.62 2.21 -7.04
C LEU A 378 -1.64 3.37 -6.85
N LYS A 379 -1.91 4.25 -5.88
CA LYS A 379 -1.13 5.46 -5.63
C LYS A 379 -0.79 5.59 -4.16
N PRO A 380 0.18 4.81 -3.67
CA PRO A 380 0.66 4.93 -2.30
C PRO A 380 1.24 6.32 -2.04
N GLN A 381 0.92 6.90 -0.89
CA GLN A 381 1.37 8.24 -0.51
C GLN A 381 2.02 8.24 0.87
N ILE A 382 2.91 9.20 1.09
CA ILE A 382 3.47 9.50 2.39
C ILE A 382 2.68 10.65 2.98
N TRP A 383 2.14 10.47 4.18
CA TRP A 383 1.65 11.54 5.00
C TRP A 383 2.77 12.05 5.91
N LEU A 384 2.82 13.37 6.11
CA LEU A 384 3.72 14.07 7.02
C LEU A 384 2.87 14.97 7.93
N GLY A 385 3.23 15.01 9.21
CA GLY A 385 2.47 15.77 10.21
C GLY A 385 2.93 17.23 10.34
N HIS A 386 2.27 17.98 11.22
CA HIS A 386 2.72 19.31 11.66
C HIS A 386 2.89 20.35 10.54
N GLY A 387 2.08 20.25 9.47
CA GLY A 387 2.12 21.16 8.34
C GLY A 387 3.27 20.93 7.36
N GLN A 388 3.99 19.83 7.51
CA GLN A 388 4.95 19.37 6.51
C GLN A 388 4.23 18.56 5.45
N TRP A 389 4.79 18.52 4.25
CA TRP A 389 4.25 17.78 3.12
C TRP A 389 5.36 16.98 2.41
N PRO A 390 5.04 16.00 1.55
CA PRO A 390 6.05 15.15 0.90
C PRO A 390 7.13 15.90 0.14
N GLY A 391 6.83 17.11 -0.33
CA GLY A 391 7.78 17.96 -1.02
C GLY A 391 8.93 18.43 -0.14
N ASP A 392 8.77 18.44 1.18
CA ASP A 392 9.81 18.87 2.14
C ASP A 392 10.90 17.81 2.37
N ILE A 393 10.70 16.58 1.88
CA ILE A 393 11.61 15.46 2.15
C ILE A 393 13.00 15.74 1.57
N LYS A 394 13.97 15.99 2.46
CA LYS A 394 15.32 16.39 2.10
C LYS A 394 16.32 15.91 3.14
N MET A 395 17.16 14.95 2.75
CA MET A 395 18.21 14.41 3.60
C MET A 395 19.47 15.29 3.59
N SER A 396 20.25 15.24 4.66
CA SER A 396 21.39 16.14 4.89
C SER A 396 22.72 15.60 4.34
N SER A 397 22.79 14.31 4.01
CA SER A 397 23.99 13.67 3.46
C SER A 397 23.66 12.56 2.45
N ASP A 398 24.65 12.15 1.66
CA ASP A 398 24.50 11.02 0.73
C ASP A 398 24.20 9.70 1.44
N ALA A 399 24.74 9.50 2.64
CA ALA A 399 24.46 8.32 3.45
C ALA A 399 22.99 8.29 3.89
N GLU A 400 22.45 9.43 4.33
CA GLU A 400 21.03 9.54 4.68
C GLU A 400 20.12 9.41 3.45
N TRP A 401 20.51 9.99 2.31
CA TRP A 401 19.78 9.78 1.05
C TRP A 401 19.74 8.31 0.65
N LYS A 402 20.87 7.60 0.75
CA LYS A 402 20.93 6.16 0.49
C LYS A 402 20.02 5.38 1.44
N SER A 403 20.00 5.74 2.73
CA SER A 403 19.10 5.12 3.72
C SER A 403 17.64 5.36 3.35
N PHE A 404 17.25 6.61 3.10
CA PHE A 404 15.88 6.97 2.73
C PHE A 404 15.41 6.25 1.47
N PHE A 405 16.20 6.26 0.38
CA PHE A 405 15.83 5.56 -0.85
C PHE A 405 15.86 4.04 -0.69
N GLY A 406 16.67 3.49 0.22
CA GLY A 406 16.60 2.08 0.62
C GLY A 406 15.21 1.73 1.17
N ASP A 407 14.78 2.44 2.20
CA ASP A 407 13.45 2.27 2.83
C ASP A 407 12.31 2.51 1.83
N TYR A 408 12.38 3.61 1.06
CA TYR A 408 11.38 3.96 0.04
C TYR A 408 11.27 2.90 -1.05
N THR A 409 12.40 2.32 -1.48
CA THR A 409 12.41 1.30 -2.52
C THR A 409 11.76 0.00 -2.04
N TYR A 410 11.99 -0.42 -0.80
CA TYR A 410 11.29 -1.58 -0.21
C TYR A 410 9.80 -1.34 -0.03
N TRP A 411 9.44 -0.15 0.45
CA TRP A 411 8.04 0.27 0.60
C TRP A 411 7.31 0.28 -0.76
N MET A 412 7.94 0.77 -1.82
CA MET A 412 7.34 0.75 -3.15
C MET A 412 7.33 -0.65 -3.78
N ALA A 413 8.32 -1.50 -3.48
CA ALA A 413 8.34 -2.90 -3.92
C ALA A 413 7.13 -3.69 -3.39
N HIS A 414 6.73 -3.43 -2.15
CA HIS A 414 5.52 -4.00 -1.56
C HIS A 414 4.27 -3.71 -2.41
N TYR A 415 4.02 -2.43 -2.72
CA TYR A 415 2.86 -2.07 -3.53
C TYR A 415 2.98 -2.48 -4.99
N ALA A 416 4.18 -2.57 -5.56
CA ALA A 416 4.39 -3.13 -6.89
C ALA A 416 4.07 -4.63 -6.94
N LEU A 417 4.42 -5.38 -5.89
CA LEU A 417 4.03 -6.79 -5.76
C LEU A 417 2.52 -6.93 -5.64
N LEU A 418 1.85 -6.12 -4.81
CA LEU A 418 0.38 -6.10 -4.72
C LEU A 418 -0.28 -5.73 -6.06
N ALA A 419 0.24 -4.71 -6.75
CA ALA A 419 -0.27 -4.29 -8.05
C ALA A 419 -0.15 -5.40 -9.10
N GLU A 420 0.93 -6.18 -9.07
CA GLU A 420 1.10 -7.33 -9.95
C GLU A 420 0.20 -8.51 -9.55
N LEU A 421 0.10 -8.83 -8.26
CA LEU A 421 -0.68 -9.95 -7.73
C LEU A 421 -2.18 -9.84 -8.04
N TYR A 422 -2.70 -8.62 -8.07
CA TYR A 422 -4.11 -8.32 -8.29
C TYR A 422 -4.40 -7.62 -9.63
N ASP A 423 -3.41 -7.65 -10.53
CA ASP A 423 -3.51 -7.12 -11.89
C ASP A 423 -4.00 -5.66 -11.95
N LEU A 424 -3.50 -4.80 -11.08
CA LEU A 424 -3.83 -3.38 -11.10
C LEU A 424 -3.21 -2.70 -12.33
N ASP A 425 -3.87 -1.70 -12.89
CA ASP A 425 -3.57 -1.16 -14.23
C ASP A 425 -2.38 -0.20 -14.24
N ILE A 426 -2.29 0.64 -13.20
CA ILE A 426 -1.24 1.65 -13.03
C ILE A 426 -0.73 1.64 -11.60
N LEU A 427 0.59 1.76 -11.42
CA LEU A 427 1.23 2.10 -10.15
C LEU A 427 1.81 3.51 -10.24
N CYS A 428 1.36 4.40 -9.35
CA CYS A 428 1.94 5.71 -9.17
C CYS A 428 3.04 5.64 -8.10
N ILE A 429 4.28 5.80 -8.53
CA ILE A 429 5.47 5.47 -7.72
C ILE A 429 5.87 6.56 -6.73
N GLY A 430 5.13 7.66 -6.66
CA GLY A 430 5.38 8.78 -5.78
C GLY A 430 4.43 9.94 -6.09
N THR A 431 4.21 10.80 -5.09
CA THR A 431 3.30 11.95 -5.19
C THR A 431 3.96 13.15 -4.52
N GLU A 432 4.18 14.22 -5.29
CA GLU A 432 4.55 15.56 -4.80
C GLU A 432 5.85 15.63 -3.98
N MET A 433 6.85 14.82 -4.33
CA MET A 433 8.11 14.71 -3.57
C MET A 433 9.19 15.65 -4.12
N ALA A 434 8.85 16.94 -4.23
CA ALA A 434 9.58 17.99 -4.94
C ALA A 434 11.09 18.05 -4.68
N GLN A 435 11.54 18.04 -3.42
CA GLN A 435 12.98 18.06 -3.14
C GLN A 435 13.67 16.77 -3.60
N THR A 436 13.03 15.61 -3.46
CA THR A 436 13.61 14.32 -3.86
C THR A 436 13.76 14.21 -5.39
N THR A 437 12.78 14.69 -6.16
CA THR A 437 12.79 14.58 -7.63
C THR A 437 13.82 15.52 -8.24
N GLN A 438 13.99 16.71 -7.68
CA GLN A 438 14.97 17.69 -8.13
C GLN A 438 16.41 17.35 -7.72
N LEU A 439 16.61 16.87 -6.48
CA LEU A 439 17.95 16.61 -5.95
C LEU A 439 18.47 15.22 -6.28
N ARG A 440 17.59 14.22 -6.44
CA ARG A 440 17.95 12.79 -6.55
C ARG A 440 17.32 12.09 -7.77
N PRO A 441 17.40 12.65 -8.99
CA PRO A 441 16.76 12.05 -10.17
C PRO A 441 17.31 10.67 -10.54
N TYR A 442 18.58 10.38 -10.22
CA TYR A 442 19.18 9.05 -10.48
C TYR A 442 18.59 7.95 -9.58
N ASP A 443 18.30 8.26 -8.32
CA ASP A 443 17.67 7.31 -7.40
C ASP A 443 16.25 6.96 -7.86
N TRP A 444 15.50 7.94 -8.38
CA TRP A 444 14.19 7.72 -9.01
C TRP A 444 14.28 6.83 -10.26
N ARG A 445 15.23 7.09 -11.15
CA ARG A 445 15.46 6.22 -12.32
C ARG A 445 15.81 4.80 -11.88
N PHE A 446 16.69 4.65 -10.90
CA PHE A 446 17.06 3.35 -10.35
C PHE A 446 15.85 2.59 -9.79
N LEU A 447 14.99 3.28 -9.02
CA LEU A 447 13.72 2.73 -8.52
C LEU A 447 12.85 2.24 -9.69
N ILE A 448 12.62 3.08 -10.71
CA ILE A 448 11.78 2.71 -11.87
C ILE A 448 12.28 1.42 -12.52
N HIS A 449 13.58 1.32 -12.80
CA HIS A 449 14.17 0.15 -13.45
C HIS A 449 14.00 -1.13 -12.62
N ARG A 450 14.12 -1.03 -11.29
CA ARG A 450 13.89 -2.15 -10.37
C ARG A 450 12.42 -2.56 -10.34
N LEU A 451 11.50 -1.60 -10.21
CA LEU A 451 10.05 -1.87 -10.18
C LEU A 451 9.56 -2.56 -11.45
N ARG A 452 10.14 -2.25 -12.63
CA ARG A 452 9.81 -2.93 -13.89
C ARG A 452 10.09 -4.43 -13.91
N LYS A 453 10.95 -4.92 -13.01
CA LYS A 453 11.19 -6.37 -12.85
C LYS A 453 10.09 -7.04 -12.04
N LEU A 454 9.45 -6.30 -11.13
CA LEU A 454 8.44 -6.80 -10.21
C LEU A 454 6.99 -6.55 -10.69
N TYR A 455 6.76 -5.47 -11.44
CA TYR A 455 5.43 -5.07 -11.92
C TYR A 455 5.44 -4.84 -13.43
N SER A 456 4.46 -5.44 -14.11
CA SER A 456 4.31 -5.44 -15.56
C SER A 456 3.40 -4.33 -16.10
N GLY A 457 2.60 -3.70 -15.24
CA GLY A 457 1.66 -2.65 -15.62
C GLY A 457 2.32 -1.28 -15.82
N SER A 458 1.48 -0.25 -15.94
CA SER A 458 1.95 1.09 -16.27
C SER A 458 2.53 1.79 -15.03
N LEU A 459 3.65 2.48 -15.19
CA LEU A 459 4.23 3.33 -14.15
C LEU A 459 3.98 4.81 -14.45
N THR A 460 3.61 5.55 -13.41
CA THR A 460 3.50 7.02 -13.42
C THR A 460 4.11 7.59 -12.15
N TYR A 461 4.34 8.91 -12.14
CA TYR A 461 4.69 9.70 -10.97
C TYR A 461 3.78 10.92 -10.92
N ALA A 462 3.17 11.22 -9.78
CA ALA A 462 2.26 12.34 -9.60
C ALA A 462 3.05 13.59 -9.15
N ALA A 463 3.60 14.33 -10.11
CA ALA A 463 4.36 15.54 -9.82
C ALA A 463 3.45 16.67 -9.31
N ASN A 464 3.93 17.42 -8.31
CA ASN A 464 3.29 18.68 -7.94
C ASN A 464 3.36 19.66 -9.13
N TRP A 465 2.39 20.56 -9.20
CA TRP A 465 2.39 21.65 -10.16
C TRP A 465 3.62 22.56 -10.00
N GLY A 466 3.85 23.40 -11.01
CA GLY A 466 4.96 24.35 -11.02
C GLY A 466 6.31 23.69 -11.25
N ALA A 467 7.31 24.09 -10.47
CA ALA A 467 8.71 23.75 -10.73
C ALA A 467 9.01 22.25 -10.71
N GLU A 468 8.29 21.44 -9.93
CA GLU A 468 8.51 19.99 -9.91
C GLU A 468 8.10 19.35 -11.24
N PHE A 469 6.86 19.55 -11.68
CA PHE A 469 6.37 19.02 -12.95
C PHE A 469 7.15 19.57 -14.15
N GLU A 470 7.37 20.89 -14.18
CA GLU A 470 8.05 21.56 -15.30
C GLU A 470 9.52 21.09 -15.44
N ASN A 471 10.18 20.74 -14.33
CA ASN A 471 11.57 20.28 -14.33
C ASN A 471 11.75 18.77 -14.08
N ILE A 472 10.69 17.96 -14.19
CA ILE A 472 10.81 16.51 -14.02
C ILE A 472 11.89 15.93 -14.93
N ALA A 473 12.83 15.18 -14.36
CA ALA A 473 14.06 14.75 -15.04
C ALA A 473 14.04 13.31 -15.56
N PHE A 474 12.99 12.54 -15.22
CA PHE A 474 12.89 11.10 -15.50
C PHE A 474 11.57 10.70 -16.17
N GLY A 475 10.86 11.65 -16.79
CA GLY A 475 9.59 11.40 -17.47
C GLY A 475 9.68 10.37 -18.61
N ASP A 476 10.86 10.22 -19.22
CA ASP A 476 11.17 9.25 -20.28
C ASP A 476 11.10 7.78 -19.82
N ASP A 477 11.36 7.50 -18.53
CA ASP A 477 11.31 6.15 -17.95
C ASP A 477 9.89 5.73 -17.52
N LEU A 478 8.93 6.66 -17.55
CA LEU A 478 7.52 6.43 -17.20
C LEU A 478 6.67 6.10 -18.44
N ASP A 479 5.52 5.46 -18.20
CA ASP A 479 4.50 5.27 -19.25
C ASP A 479 3.62 6.50 -19.41
N TYR A 480 3.34 7.17 -18.29
CA TYR A 480 2.63 8.43 -18.23
C TYR A 480 3.40 9.42 -17.36
N ILE A 481 3.33 10.69 -17.72
CA ILE A 481 3.72 11.76 -16.81
C ILE A 481 2.46 12.17 -16.04
N GLY A 482 2.50 12.05 -14.71
CA GLY A 482 1.40 12.46 -13.85
C GLY A 482 1.58 13.90 -13.39
N LEU A 483 0.48 14.64 -13.36
CA LEU A 483 0.42 16.01 -12.84
C LEU A 483 -0.70 16.15 -11.81
N ASN A 484 -0.36 16.63 -10.62
CA ASN A 484 -1.30 17.19 -9.66
C ASN A 484 -1.51 18.67 -9.99
N CYS A 485 -2.56 18.96 -10.75
CA CYS A 485 -2.76 20.23 -11.45
C CYS A 485 -3.53 21.26 -10.61
N TYR A 486 -2.90 21.82 -9.58
CA TYR A 486 -3.48 22.86 -8.73
C TYR A 486 -2.95 24.28 -9.04
N TYR A 487 -2.68 24.57 -10.31
CA TYR A 487 -2.36 25.93 -10.75
C TYR A 487 -3.56 26.87 -10.55
N PRO A 488 -3.38 28.06 -9.94
CA PRO A 488 -4.43 29.08 -9.89
C PRO A 488 -4.87 29.51 -11.30
N LEU A 489 -6.17 29.73 -11.49
CA LEU A 489 -6.72 30.20 -12.77
C LEU A 489 -6.89 31.73 -12.80
N SER A 490 -7.03 32.38 -11.64
CA SER A 490 -7.15 33.85 -11.56
C SER A 490 -6.87 34.34 -10.14
N ALA A 491 -6.38 35.58 -10.03
CA ALA A 491 -6.24 36.27 -8.73
C ALA A 491 -7.47 37.13 -8.37
N LYS A 492 -8.47 37.27 -9.27
CA LYS A 492 -9.67 38.09 -9.05
C LYS A 492 -10.72 37.32 -8.24
N ASP A 493 -11.51 38.04 -7.45
CA ASP A 493 -12.70 37.51 -6.77
C ASP A 493 -13.84 37.21 -7.75
N ASN A 494 -14.02 38.02 -8.79
CA ASN A 494 -15.08 37.82 -9.77
C ASN A 494 -14.51 37.88 -11.19
N PRO A 495 -13.66 36.91 -11.59
CA PRO A 495 -13.19 36.82 -12.96
C PRO A 495 -14.37 36.45 -13.88
N THR A 496 -14.33 36.96 -15.10
CA THR A 496 -15.18 36.49 -16.19
C THR A 496 -14.79 35.06 -16.60
N GLN A 497 -15.68 34.35 -17.31
CA GLN A 497 -15.35 33.04 -17.87
C GLN A 497 -14.09 33.11 -18.75
N GLN A 498 -13.98 34.14 -19.60
CA GLN A 498 -12.83 34.31 -20.50
C GLN A 498 -11.52 34.51 -19.74
N GLU A 499 -11.54 35.16 -18.57
CA GLU A 499 -10.35 35.33 -17.74
C GLU A 499 -9.90 34.02 -17.10
N LEU A 500 -10.83 33.17 -16.65
CA LEU A 500 -10.50 31.83 -16.17
C LEU A 500 -9.96 30.94 -17.30
N GLU A 501 -10.55 31.03 -18.51
CA GLU A 501 -10.07 30.30 -19.70
C GLU A 501 -8.66 30.75 -20.08
N ALA A 502 -8.38 32.05 -20.02
CA ALA A 502 -7.04 32.59 -20.28
C ALA A 502 -6.02 32.12 -19.22
N GLY A 503 -6.41 32.07 -17.95
CA GLY A 503 -5.58 31.51 -16.88
C GLY A 503 -5.25 30.04 -17.13
N PHE A 504 -6.24 29.23 -17.48
CA PHE A 504 -5.99 27.82 -17.79
C PHE A 504 -5.18 27.62 -19.08
N ALA A 505 -5.29 28.51 -20.07
CA ALA A 505 -4.45 28.47 -21.26
C ALA A 505 -2.95 28.63 -20.96
N VAL A 506 -2.59 29.41 -19.93
CA VAL A 506 -1.20 29.49 -19.44
C VAL A 506 -0.76 28.14 -18.88
N VAL A 507 -1.61 27.49 -18.08
CA VAL A 507 -1.33 26.15 -17.55
C VAL A 507 -1.12 25.12 -18.66
N LEU A 508 -1.98 25.14 -19.69
CA LEU A 508 -1.84 24.27 -20.87
C LEU A 508 -0.50 24.50 -21.59
N SER A 509 -0.06 25.76 -21.73
CA SER A 509 1.24 26.08 -22.32
C SER A 509 2.43 25.52 -21.51
N ASN A 510 2.35 25.47 -20.19
CA ASN A 510 3.37 24.83 -19.36
C ASN A 510 3.38 23.31 -19.55
N ILE A 511 2.19 22.70 -19.64
CA ILE A 511 2.04 21.26 -19.89
C ILE A 511 2.57 20.88 -21.28
N ASP A 512 2.30 21.69 -22.30
CA ASP A 512 2.79 21.48 -23.66
C ASP A 512 4.32 21.47 -23.73
N GLN A 513 5.01 22.28 -22.91
CA GLN A 513 6.48 22.25 -22.85
C GLN A 513 7.01 20.91 -22.33
N VAL A 514 6.41 20.38 -21.25
CA VAL A 514 6.78 19.06 -20.71
C VAL A 514 6.45 17.95 -21.70
N TRP A 515 5.28 18.02 -22.35
CA TRP A 515 4.90 17.07 -23.38
C TRP A 515 5.85 17.10 -24.58
N ASN A 516 6.25 18.29 -25.05
CA ASN A 516 7.21 18.44 -26.15
C ASN A 516 8.62 17.95 -25.79
N ARG A 517 9.00 17.97 -24.51
CA ARG A 517 10.29 17.43 -24.05
C ARG A 517 10.33 15.90 -24.07
N PHE A 518 9.26 15.23 -23.65
CA PHE A 518 9.27 13.78 -23.44
C PHE A 518 8.47 12.98 -24.47
N HIS A 519 7.51 13.62 -25.14
CA HIS A 519 6.51 12.98 -26.01
C HIS A 519 5.76 11.83 -25.33
N LYS A 520 5.62 11.88 -24.01
CA LYS A 520 4.88 10.91 -23.21
C LYS A 520 3.44 11.40 -22.97
N PRO A 521 2.44 10.51 -22.96
CA PRO A 521 1.09 10.91 -22.58
C PRO A 521 1.04 11.39 -21.13
N ILE A 522 0.15 12.35 -20.86
CA ILE A 522 0.01 12.98 -19.54
C ILE A 522 -1.36 12.65 -18.98
N ILE A 523 -1.40 12.35 -17.68
CA ILE A 523 -2.63 12.15 -16.91
C ILE A 523 -2.64 13.20 -15.81
N PHE A 524 -3.78 13.88 -15.62
CA PHE A 524 -3.99 14.63 -14.39
C PHE A 524 -4.25 13.62 -13.27
N THR A 525 -3.19 13.28 -12.52
CA THR A 525 -3.24 12.33 -11.41
C THR A 525 -4.01 12.90 -10.23
N GLU A 526 -4.04 14.23 -10.12
CA GLU A 526 -4.99 14.97 -9.30
C GLU A 526 -5.33 16.30 -9.97
N ILE A 527 -6.56 16.75 -9.77
CA ILE A 527 -7.02 18.11 -10.00
C ILE A 527 -8.34 18.27 -9.28
N GLY A 528 -8.59 19.41 -8.68
CA GLY A 528 -9.80 19.63 -7.91
C GLY A 528 -9.96 21.10 -7.52
N PHE A 529 -11.19 21.44 -7.15
CA PHE A 529 -11.55 22.75 -6.65
C PHE A 529 -12.58 22.54 -5.52
N PRO A 530 -12.37 23.08 -4.31
CA PRO A 530 -13.35 22.99 -3.24
C PRO A 530 -14.61 23.80 -3.57
N SER A 531 -15.76 23.41 -3.00
CA SER A 531 -17.02 24.15 -3.16
C SER A 531 -17.13 25.33 -2.20
N VAL A 532 -16.23 26.29 -2.38
CA VAL A 532 -16.12 27.56 -1.64
C VAL A 532 -16.09 28.73 -2.62
N ASP A 533 -16.17 29.96 -2.10
CA ASP A 533 -15.97 31.16 -2.91
C ASP A 533 -14.55 31.19 -3.51
N HIS A 534 -14.47 31.48 -4.80
CA HIS A 534 -13.23 31.78 -5.52
C HIS A 534 -12.15 30.69 -5.47
N PRO A 535 -12.50 29.40 -5.67
CA PRO A 535 -11.58 28.28 -5.50
C PRO A 535 -10.46 28.28 -6.55
N TRP A 536 -10.61 29.04 -7.65
CA TRP A 536 -9.57 29.22 -8.66
C TRP A 536 -8.34 29.99 -8.18
N LYS A 537 -8.38 30.65 -7.01
CA LYS A 537 -7.24 31.37 -6.46
C LYS A 537 -6.23 30.43 -5.80
N GLU A 538 -6.73 29.51 -4.99
CA GLU A 538 -5.95 28.58 -4.17
C GLU A 538 -6.57 27.19 -4.26
N PRO A 539 -6.52 26.54 -5.44
CA PRO A 539 -7.32 25.35 -5.71
C PRO A 539 -6.90 24.12 -4.90
N HIS A 540 -5.71 24.13 -4.29
CA HIS A 540 -5.20 23.05 -3.45
C HIS A 540 -5.67 23.13 -1.98
N VAL A 541 -6.19 24.27 -1.53
CA VAL A 541 -6.45 24.49 -0.10
C VAL A 541 -7.84 23.97 0.29
N ASP A 542 -7.88 23.12 1.32
CA ASP A 542 -9.11 22.75 2.01
C ASP A 542 -9.38 23.73 3.16
N TRP A 543 -10.12 24.81 2.87
CA TRP A 543 -10.31 25.91 3.81
C TRP A 543 -11.18 25.56 5.03
N GLY A 544 -12.01 24.52 4.95
CA GLY A 544 -12.86 24.03 6.03
C GLY A 544 -13.70 25.11 6.75
N GLY A 545 -14.97 25.26 6.38
CA GLY A 545 -15.89 26.19 7.07
C GLY A 545 -16.03 27.57 6.44
N ASP A 546 -15.55 27.74 5.21
CA ASP A 546 -15.85 28.89 4.36
C ASP A 546 -17.30 28.86 3.84
N THR A 547 -17.71 29.91 3.12
CA THR A 547 -19.03 29.98 2.48
C THR A 547 -19.15 28.89 1.42
N PHE A 548 -20.16 28.03 1.56
CA PHE A 548 -20.48 27.02 0.56
C PHE A 548 -20.87 27.68 -0.78
N ASN A 549 -20.12 27.39 -1.83
CA ASN A 549 -20.39 27.87 -3.19
C ASN A 549 -20.08 26.79 -4.24
N GLU A 550 -21.10 26.00 -4.56
CA GLU A 550 -21.00 25.00 -5.64
C GLU A 550 -20.99 25.61 -7.05
N GLY A 551 -21.43 26.86 -7.21
CA GLY A 551 -21.44 27.55 -8.49
C GLY A 551 -20.02 27.87 -8.98
N ASP A 552 -19.17 28.34 -8.08
CA ASP A 552 -17.77 28.62 -8.39
C ASP A 552 -16.97 27.34 -8.63
N GLN A 553 -17.22 26.26 -7.87
CA GLN A 553 -16.66 24.94 -8.17
C GLN A 553 -17.07 24.47 -9.56
N LYS A 554 -18.37 24.53 -9.89
CA LYS A 554 -18.90 24.15 -11.20
C LYS A 554 -18.18 24.88 -12.34
N ARG A 555 -17.99 26.20 -12.21
CA ARG A 555 -17.29 27.01 -13.22
C ARG A 555 -15.87 26.51 -13.46
N CYS A 556 -15.12 26.18 -12.41
CA CYS A 556 -13.78 25.62 -12.59
C CYS A 556 -13.80 24.30 -13.38
N TYR A 557 -14.72 23.39 -13.08
CA TYR A 557 -14.84 22.12 -13.83
C TYR A 557 -15.15 22.35 -15.32
N GLU A 558 -16.03 23.30 -15.64
CA GLU A 558 -16.33 23.67 -17.04
C GLU A 558 -15.09 24.20 -17.78
N ILE A 559 -14.29 25.05 -17.12
CA ILE A 559 -13.05 25.62 -17.67
C ILE A 559 -12.04 24.52 -17.99
N ILE A 560 -11.80 23.61 -17.03
CA ILE A 560 -10.85 22.52 -17.20
C ILE A 560 -11.26 21.61 -18.36
N PHE A 561 -12.50 21.11 -18.37
CA PHE A 561 -12.95 20.19 -19.42
C PHE A 561 -12.94 20.84 -20.81
N LYS A 562 -13.35 22.10 -20.93
CA LYS A 562 -13.26 22.85 -22.19
C LYS A 562 -11.81 22.96 -22.67
N GLY A 563 -10.87 23.29 -21.79
CA GLY A 563 -9.47 23.48 -22.15
C GLY A 563 -8.78 22.18 -22.59
N ILE A 564 -9.16 21.03 -22.02
CA ILE A 564 -8.50 19.75 -22.31
C ILE A 564 -9.18 18.95 -23.45
N GLN A 565 -10.35 19.38 -23.92
CA GLN A 565 -11.17 18.65 -24.89
C GLN A 565 -10.41 18.18 -26.14
N ASN A 566 -9.50 19.01 -26.65
CA ASN A 566 -8.75 18.76 -27.88
C ASN A 566 -7.26 18.45 -27.64
N GLN A 567 -6.85 18.24 -26.38
CA GLN A 567 -5.47 17.99 -26.03
C GLN A 567 -5.11 16.52 -26.22
N VAL A 568 -4.40 16.20 -27.29
CA VAL A 568 -4.06 14.80 -27.67
C VAL A 568 -3.12 14.12 -26.67
N TRP A 569 -2.32 14.91 -25.96
CA TRP A 569 -1.43 14.46 -24.90
C TRP A 569 -2.18 14.02 -23.65
N CYS A 570 -3.38 14.56 -23.42
CA CYS A 570 -4.18 14.26 -22.22
C CYS A 570 -4.79 12.85 -22.38
N LYS A 571 -4.39 11.92 -21.50
CA LYS A 571 -4.91 10.55 -21.44
C LYS A 571 -5.74 10.26 -20.21
N GLY A 572 -6.02 11.27 -19.40
CA GLY A 572 -7.00 11.12 -18.36
C GLY A 572 -7.01 12.23 -17.33
N ILE A 573 -8.05 12.19 -16.52
CA ILE A 573 -8.30 13.08 -15.40
C ILE A 573 -8.84 12.27 -14.23
N LEU A 574 -8.16 12.40 -13.09
CA LEU A 574 -8.56 11.82 -11.82
C LEU A 574 -8.85 12.97 -10.85
N TRP A 575 -10.13 13.32 -10.72
CA TRP A 575 -10.56 14.43 -9.88
C TRP A 575 -10.30 14.14 -8.40
N TRP A 576 -9.75 15.11 -7.69
CA TRP A 576 -9.76 15.14 -6.23
C TRP A 576 -11.10 15.74 -5.80
N LYS A 577 -11.97 14.99 -5.10
CA LYS A 577 -11.85 13.57 -4.71
C LYS A 577 -13.24 12.92 -4.63
N PHE A 578 -13.28 11.60 -4.44
CA PHE A 578 -14.51 10.84 -4.21
C PHE A 578 -14.37 9.98 -2.94
N SER A 579 -15.28 10.15 -1.99
CA SER A 579 -15.15 9.55 -0.67
C SER A 579 -15.50 8.07 -0.65
N SER A 580 -14.72 7.22 0.03
CA SER A 580 -15.14 5.83 0.31
C SER A 580 -16.40 5.73 1.19
N ASN A 581 -16.79 6.83 1.85
CA ASN A 581 -17.99 6.93 2.65
C ASN A 581 -18.83 8.11 2.17
N LEU A 582 -19.87 7.83 1.38
CA LEU A 582 -20.68 8.89 0.75
C LEU A 582 -21.28 9.89 1.74
N HIS A 583 -21.49 9.52 3.01
CA HIS A 583 -21.92 10.43 4.06
C HIS A 583 -20.95 11.60 4.31
N GLN A 584 -19.68 11.46 3.92
CA GLN A 584 -18.69 12.54 4.01
C GLN A 584 -18.84 13.59 2.90
N SER A 585 -19.61 13.30 1.85
CA SER A 585 -19.87 14.20 0.72
C SER A 585 -21.31 14.72 0.68
N GLU A 586 -22.11 14.50 1.73
CA GLU A 586 -23.50 14.95 1.79
C GLU A 586 -23.64 16.41 2.24
N GLY A 587 -24.65 17.09 1.70
CA GLY A 587 -25.08 18.43 2.12
C GLY A 587 -24.18 19.57 1.62
N SER A 588 -24.26 20.72 2.29
CA SER A 588 -23.49 21.93 1.95
C SER A 588 -22.05 21.90 2.48
N ARG A 589 -21.39 20.74 2.40
CA ARG A 589 -19.98 20.62 2.76
C ARG A 589 -19.11 21.33 1.75
N THR A 590 -18.11 22.07 2.23
CA THR A 590 -17.18 22.88 1.43
C THR A 590 -16.02 22.08 0.84
N ASP A 591 -16.16 20.76 0.74
CA ASP A 591 -15.10 19.86 0.28
C ASP A 591 -14.91 19.89 -1.25
N PHE A 592 -13.94 19.10 -1.70
CA PHE A 592 -13.57 18.93 -3.10
C PHE A 592 -14.51 18.02 -3.91
N SER A 593 -15.34 17.22 -3.25
CA SER A 593 -16.19 16.25 -3.94
C SER A 593 -17.24 16.98 -4.77
N PRO A 594 -17.44 16.61 -6.05
CA PRO A 594 -18.55 17.14 -6.83
C PRO A 594 -19.85 16.38 -6.58
N TYR A 595 -19.83 15.27 -5.84
CA TYR A 595 -20.99 14.40 -5.61
C TYR A 595 -22.13 15.17 -4.92
N HIS A 596 -23.34 15.09 -5.48
CA HIS A 596 -24.52 15.84 -5.05
C HIS A 596 -24.37 17.37 -5.07
N LYS A 597 -23.47 17.91 -5.89
CA LYS A 597 -23.28 19.35 -6.12
C LYS A 597 -23.41 19.70 -7.59
N ALA A 598 -23.50 20.99 -7.91
CA ALA A 598 -23.64 21.50 -9.27
C ALA A 598 -22.53 21.05 -10.24
N ALA A 599 -21.32 20.77 -9.74
CA ALA A 599 -20.21 20.23 -10.53
C ALA A 599 -20.44 18.77 -11.00
N GLU A 600 -21.31 17.99 -10.33
CA GLU A 600 -21.62 16.61 -10.72
C GLU A 600 -22.16 16.53 -12.15
N GLU A 601 -23.06 17.44 -12.51
CA GLU A 601 -23.69 17.46 -13.83
C GLU A 601 -22.65 17.72 -14.94
N VAL A 602 -21.68 18.60 -14.66
CA VAL A 602 -20.58 18.90 -15.57
C VAL A 602 -19.71 17.65 -15.78
N VAL A 603 -19.36 16.94 -14.71
CA VAL A 603 -18.64 15.66 -14.79
C VAL A 603 -19.43 14.63 -15.59
N ARG A 604 -20.70 14.43 -15.26
CA ARG A 604 -21.57 13.44 -15.92
C ARG A 604 -21.69 13.68 -17.42
N ASN A 605 -21.84 14.94 -17.82
CA ASN A 605 -21.92 15.31 -19.23
C ASN A 605 -20.61 15.04 -19.95
N TRP A 606 -19.47 15.40 -19.34
CA TRP A 606 -18.16 15.16 -19.94
C TRP A 606 -17.84 13.66 -20.07
N PHE A 607 -18.08 12.90 -19.00
CA PHE A 607 -17.75 11.48 -18.93
C PHE A 607 -18.60 10.60 -19.86
N ARG A 608 -19.73 11.11 -20.36
CA ARG A 608 -20.56 10.43 -21.39
C ARG A 608 -20.02 10.60 -22.81
N VAL A 609 -19.35 11.72 -23.10
CA VAL A 609 -18.97 12.12 -24.47
C VAL A 609 -17.58 11.64 -24.84
N LYS A 610 -16.63 11.64 -23.89
CA LYS A 610 -15.30 11.04 -24.04
C LYS A 610 -15.34 9.57 -23.66
#